data_AF-A0A938MSG3-F1
#
_entry.id   AF-A0A938MSG3-F1
#
_cell.length_a   1.000
_cell.length_b   1.000
_cell.length_c   1.000
_cell.angle_alpha   90.00
_cell.angle_beta   90.00
_cell.angle_gamma   90.00
#
_symmetry.space_group_name_H-M   'P 1'
#
loop_
_entity.id
_entity.type
_entity.pdbx_description
1 polymer ?
#
loop_
_entity_poly.entity_id
_entity_poly.type
_entity_poly.pdbx_seq_one_letter_code
_entity_poly.pdbx_strand_id
1 'polypeptide(L)'
;MIKSLFSLGGLLLAATVSAPLPALAEDRVFPLEEVSVFKELENHPELARAVSFANYADCDATPRSEVKKYPELKSQHPLYGTIDLGGEPLSGSGSISVHFVLDQTQPTVAPPKPKPSVFRRILGSWWFDDSDDGEEMLQFDRLYFDANRDLDLTNDPVLSRLKDPPWGNDRKGEFFRLPDAQPFEFAKMEFDGGPGGGTHTVQLLLTVVAATADEGYLEYRSPTARKGVIQIGDRQFTAVLAQTESITGRFDKPFVGLFLFTPQGIEQEPFWWGGNFLGTMREYDGQLYSCHATPSGDQLTVRPYTGDYGTLEIAAKGGGGKDVGAVGALLSRDGHLLFVGKAQSWYASTKEQSKRLPVGDYWPMNLTVGLGGFEVDFSPSRYDENGQDAAQEPRYLIKIRKDQSFAIDFSERPEITVVNPRPGATVKANEEIYVEAILVDRKLGLMIRDIEDTSGPGQEVTFQVEDGKPVTFTRYPSLNPTVTITDAAGAVVASGAMPFG
;
A
#
# COMPACT_ATOMS: atom_id res chain seq x y z
N MET A 1 29.77 -83.60 -11.77
CA MET A 1 28.38 -83.39 -11.28
C MET A 1 28.14 -81.88 -11.29
N ILE A 2 27.59 -81.27 -12.36
CA ILE A 2 26.14 -81.00 -12.62
C ILE A 2 25.52 -80.28 -11.38
N LYS A 3 25.07 -79.01 -11.32
CA LYS A 3 24.27 -78.06 -12.16
C LYS A 3 24.63 -76.62 -11.71
N SER A 4 24.76 -75.54 -12.50
CA SER A 4 23.86 -74.77 -13.40
C SER A 4 22.69 -73.97 -12.75
N LEU A 5 22.55 -72.70 -13.21
CA LEU A 5 21.43 -71.73 -13.16
C LEU A 5 21.26 -70.88 -11.86
N PHE A 6 20.97 -69.57 -11.84
CA PHE A 6 20.42 -68.59 -12.80
C PHE A 6 21.00 -67.17 -12.54
N SER A 7 21.27 -66.42 -13.59
CA SER A 7 21.45 -64.96 -13.59
C SER A 7 20.08 -64.30 -13.71
N LEU A 8 19.73 -63.39 -12.80
CA LEU A 8 18.54 -62.54 -12.88
C LEU A 8 18.99 -61.11 -13.23
N GLY A 9 19.02 -60.81 -14.53
CA GLY A 9 19.09 -59.45 -15.03
C GLY A 9 17.70 -58.82 -15.01
N GLY A 10 17.43 -57.99 -14.00
CA GLY A 10 16.22 -57.15 -13.95
C GLY A 10 16.44 -55.86 -14.73
N LEU A 11 15.92 -55.81 -15.95
CA LEU A 11 15.82 -54.59 -16.74
C LEU A 11 14.66 -53.75 -16.15
N LEU A 12 14.96 -52.68 -15.40
CA LEU A 12 13.96 -51.68 -15.05
C LEU A 12 13.66 -50.83 -16.30
N LEU A 13 12.54 -51.09 -16.96
CA LEU A 13 11.95 -50.14 -17.91
C LEU A 13 11.31 -49.01 -17.09
N ALA A 14 12.01 -47.88 -16.97
CA ALA A 14 11.41 -46.64 -16.52
C ALA A 14 10.45 -46.16 -17.62
N ALA A 15 9.16 -46.49 -17.50
CA ALA A 15 8.12 -45.87 -18.30
C ALA A 15 8.01 -44.41 -17.87
N THR A 16 8.71 -43.52 -18.58
CA THR A 16 8.43 -42.08 -18.53
C THR A 16 7.06 -41.87 -19.16
N VAL A 17 6.02 -41.88 -18.33
CA VAL A 17 4.74 -41.29 -18.70
C VAL A 17 5.01 -39.79 -18.84
N SER A 18 5.37 -39.35 -20.05
CA SER A 18 5.24 -37.96 -20.44
C SER A 18 3.75 -37.64 -20.36
N ALA A 19 3.31 -37.10 -19.22
CA ALA A 19 2.07 -36.38 -19.19
C ALA A 19 2.12 -35.35 -20.32
N PRO A 20 1.08 -35.23 -21.16
CA PRO A 20 1.03 -34.18 -22.16
C PRO A 20 1.27 -32.85 -21.43
N LEU A 21 2.25 -32.08 -21.91
CA LEU A 21 2.42 -30.70 -21.49
C LEU A 21 1.04 -30.04 -21.58
N PRO A 22 0.51 -29.44 -20.49
CA PRO A 22 -0.75 -28.73 -20.58
C PRO A 22 -0.63 -27.75 -21.74
N ALA A 23 -1.58 -27.82 -22.68
CA ALA A 23 -1.63 -26.88 -23.78
C ALA A 23 -1.48 -25.47 -23.18
N LEU A 24 -0.53 -24.68 -23.70
CA LEU A 24 -0.30 -23.31 -23.24
C LEU A 24 -1.65 -22.61 -23.23
N ALA A 25 -2.16 -22.32 -22.02
CA ALA A 25 -3.47 -21.72 -21.89
C ALA A 25 -3.45 -20.36 -22.60
N GLU A 26 -4.38 -20.15 -23.52
CA GLU A 26 -4.50 -18.89 -24.24
C GLU A 26 -4.98 -17.78 -23.30
N ASP A 27 -4.74 -16.53 -23.71
CA ASP A 27 -5.32 -15.37 -23.04
C ASP A 27 -6.84 -15.51 -22.93
N ARG A 28 -7.38 -15.18 -21.76
CA ARG A 28 -8.83 -15.19 -21.53
C ARG A 28 -9.31 -13.80 -21.20
N VAL A 29 -10.26 -13.31 -21.99
CA VAL A 29 -10.86 -11.98 -21.81
C VAL A 29 -12.26 -12.14 -21.22
N PHE A 30 -12.53 -11.40 -20.15
CA PHE A 30 -13.80 -11.43 -19.44
C PHE A 30 -14.41 -10.03 -19.46
N PRO A 31 -15.71 -9.90 -19.77
CA PRO A 31 -16.41 -8.63 -19.66
C PRO A 31 -16.61 -8.28 -18.18
N LEU A 32 -16.45 -7.00 -17.85
CA LEU A 32 -16.81 -6.43 -16.57
C LEU A 32 -17.86 -5.33 -16.77
N GLU A 33 -18.75 -5.16 -15.81
CA GLU A 33 -19.77 -4.11 -15.80
C GLU A 33 -19.46 -3.06 -14.72
N GLU A 34 -19.89 -1.82 -14.95
CA GLU A 34 -19.80 -0.78 -13.93
C GLU A 34 -20.79 -1.05 -12.79
N VAL A 35 -20.30 -0.96 -11.56
CA VAL A 35 -21.10 -1.14 -10.34
C VAL A 35 -20.83 -0.03 -9.34
N SER A 36 -21.78 0.20 -8.42
CA SER A 36 -21.54 1.08 -7.27
C SER A 36 -20.68 0.37 -6.23
N VAL A 37 -19.62 1.05 -5.78
CA VAL A 37 -18.78 0.58 -4.66
C VAL A 37 -19.62 0.41 -3.39
N PHE A 38 -20.49 1.38 -3.09
CA PHE A 38 -21.37 1.35 -1.90
C PHE A 38 -22.32 0.14 -1.89
N LYS A 39 -22.90 -0.19 -3.04
CA LYS A 39 -23.75 -1.40 -3.15
C LYS A 39 -22.95 -2.68 -3.00
N GLU A 40 -21.73 -2.72 -3.54
CA GLU A 40 -20.87 -3.90 -3.39
C GLU A 40 -20.42 -4.10 -1.96
N LEU A 41 -20.23 -3.03 -1.19
CA LEU A 41 -19.93 -3.10 0.25
C LEU A 41 -21.06 -3.70 1.08
N GLU A 42 -22.32 -3.50 0.68
CA GLU A 42 -23.46 -4.16 1.33
C GLU A 42 -23.45 -5.68 1.08
N ASN A 43 -23.04 -6.10 -0.12
CA ASN A 43 -23.02 -7.51 -0.51
C ASN A 43 -21.76 -8.25 -0.05
N HIS A 44 -20.65 -7.51 0.06
CA HIS A 44 -19.32 -7.99 0.39
C HIS A 44 -18.70 -7.04 1.42
N PRO A 45 -19.09 -7.10 2.71
CA PRO A 45 -18.53 -6.25 3.75
C PRO A 45 -17.01 -6.35 3.87
N GLU A 46 -16.41 -7.47 3.46
CA GLU A 46 -14.97 -7.65 3.38
C GLU A 46 -14.29 -6.71 2.35
N LEU A 47 -15.01 -6.25 1.32
CA LEU A 47 -14.54 -5.18 0.44
C LEU A 47 -14.32 -3.88 1.22
N ALA A 48 -15.03 -3.66 2.34
CA ALA A 48 -14.90 -2.43 3.11
C ALA A 48 -13.45 -2.16 3.46
N ARG A 49 -12.73 -3.13 3.98
CA ARG A 49 -11.30 -2.95 4.28
C ARG A 49 -10.51 -2.61 3.00
N ALA A 50 -10.75 -3.37 1.95
CA ALA A 50 -10.05 -3.29 0.67
C ALA A 50 -10.23 -1.94 -0.06
N VAL A 51 -11.45 -1.41 -0.09
CA VAL A 51 -11.78 -0.15 -0.78
C VAL A 51 -11.87 1.07 0.15
N SER A 52 -11.74 0.87 1.47
CA SER A 52 -11.75 1.96 2.47
C SER A 52 -10.37 2.33 2.99
N PHE A 53 -9.29 1.78 2.44
CA PHE A 53 -8.03 2.54 2.38
C PHE A 53 -8.26 3.73 1.44
N ALA A 54 -9.07 4.68 1.90
CA ALA A 54 -9.33 5.90 1.19
C ALA A 54 -8.04 6.71 1.17
N ASN A 55 -7.88 7.49 0.13
CA ASN A 55 -6.81 8.47 0.12
C ASN A 55 -7.25 9.64 1.01
N TYR A 56 -6.32 10.14 1.81
CA TYR A 56 -6.54 11.26 2.70
C TYR A 56 -5.82 12.48 2.16
N ALA A 57 -6.39 13.65 2.43
CA ALA A 57 -5.69 14.92 2.35
C ALA A 57 -5.74 15.61 3.70
N ASP A 58 -4.58 16.06 4.13
CA ASP A 58 -4.45 16.93 5.27
C ASP A 58 -4.99 18.31 4.91
N CYS A 59 -5.73 18.87 5.87
CA CYS A 59 -6.30 20.19 5.80
C CYS A 59 -5.75 21.00 6.96
N ASP A 60 -5.48 22.29 6.73
CA ASP A 60 -5.01 23.19 7.77
C ASP A 60 -5.64 24.58 7.61
N ALA A 61 -5.48 25.45 8.61
CA ALA A 61 -6.02 26.81 8.59
C ALA A 61 -5.30 27.77 7.63
N THR A 62 -4.25 27.34 6.93
CA THR A 62 -3.42 28.20 6.07
C THR A 62 -3.83 28.10 4.61
N PRO A 63 -4.26 29.23 3.98
CA PRO A 63 -4.53 29.25 2.55
C PRO A 63 -3.31 28.83 1.73
N ARG A 64 -3.55 28.07 0.66
CA ARG A 64 -2.51 27.64 -0.27
C ARG A 64 -2.10 28.83 -1.14
N SER A 65 -0.82 29.17 -1.13
CA SER A 65 -0.27 30.37 -1.78
C SER A 65 -0.39 30.38 -3.30
N GLU A 66 -0.50 29.19 -3.90
CA GLU A 66 -0.65 28.93 -5.32
C GLU A 66 -2.08 29.15 -5.81
N VAL A 67 -3.08 29.10 -4.92
CA VAL A 67 -4.47 29.38 -5.27
C VAL A 67 -4.63 30.87 -5.58
N LYS A 68 -5.11 31.18 -6.78
CA LYS A 68 -5.24 32.56 -7.27
C LYS A 68 -6.40 33.29 -6.60
N LYS A 69 -7.48 32.57 -6.32
CA LYS A 69 -8.71 33.16 -5.78
C LYS A 69 -9.50 32.16 -4.95
N TYR A 70 -9.83 32.60 -3.73
CA TYR A 70 -10.78 31.93 -2.85
C TYR A 70 -12.15 32.63 -2.91
N PRO A 71 -13.25 31.90 -2.68
CA PRO A 71 -14.57 32.50 -2.49
C PRO A 71 -14.61 33.37 -1.24
N GLU A 72 -15.67 34.17 -1.09
CA GLU A 72 -15.95 34.84 0.17
C GLU A 72 -16.42 33.79 1.19
N LEU A 73 -15.50 33.40 2.08
CA LEU A 73 -15.71 32.37 3.10
C LEU A 73 -16.55 32.93 4.25
N LYS A 74 -17.42 32.09 4.79
CA LYS A 74 -18.33 32.45 5.88
C LYS A 74 -17.83 31.97 7.24
N SER A 75 -17.07 30.88 7.26
CA SER A 75 -16.47 30.32 8.46
C SER A 75 -15.44 31.27 9.05
N GLN A 76 -15.33 31.27 10.38
CA GLN A 76 -14.20 31.87 11.10
C GLN A 76 -12.98 30.95 11.09
N HIS A 77 -13.20 29.66 10.83
CA HIS A 77 -12.20 28.59 10.80
C HIS A 77 -12.36 27.78 9.50
N PRO A 78 -12.06 28.38 8.33
CA PRO A 78 -11.99 27.61 7.10
C PRO A 78 -10.75 26.70 7.12
N LEU A 79 -10.87 25.51 6.54
CA LEU A 79 -9.73 24.61 6.36
C LEU A 79 -9.42 24.45 4.87
N TYR A 80 -8.14 24.52 4.54
CA TYR A 80 -7.61 24.47 3.18
C TYR A 80 -6.82 23.18 3.00
N GLY A 81 -6.95 22.57 1.84
CA GLY A 81 -6.22 21.34 1.55
C GLY A 81 -5.97 21.14 0.07
N THR A 82 -5.21 20.10 -0.21
CA THR A 82 -4.87 19.66 -1.56
C THR A 82 -5.02 18.15 -1.62
N ILE A 83 -5.77 17.63 -2.58
CA ILE A 83 -5.76 16.19 -2.90
C ILE A 83 -4.84 15.94 -4.08
N ASP A 84 -4.14 14.81 -4.09
CA ASP A 84 -3.32 14.38 -5.21
C ASP A 84 -3.95 13.18 -5.91
N LEU A 85 -4.34 13.37 -7.16
CA LEU A 85 -5.01 12.36 -7.96
C LEU A 85 -4.09 11.80 -9.03
N GLY A 86 -4.24 10.53 -9.36
CA GLY A 86 -3.59 9.91 -10.51
C GLY A 86 -2.08 9.70 -10.44
N GLY A 87 -1.43 10.12 -9.36
CA GLY A 87 -0.03 9.77 -9.10
C GLY A 87 0.12 8.25 -8.98
N GLU A 88 1.17 7.69 -9.58
CA GLU A 88 1.54 6.31 -9.29
C GLU A 88 2.22 6.29 -7.90
N PRO A 89 1.79 5.43 -6.96
CA PRO A 89 2.26 5.43 -5.56
C PRO A 89 3.78 5.41 -5.37
N LEU A 90 4.54 5.09 -6.41
CA LEU A 90 5.97 4.87 -6.39
C LEU A 90 6.80 5.82 -7.24
N SER A 91 6.19 6.56 -8.18
CA SER A 91 6.96 7.47 -9.04
C SER A 91 6.88 8.93 -8.56
N GLY A 92 5.92 9.26 -7.71
CA GLY A 92 5.63 10.65 -7.31
C GLY A 92 5.33 11.59 -8.48
N SER A 93 5.24 11.05 -9.70
CA SER A 93 5.15 11.79 -10.95
C SER A 93 3.76 11.63 -11.56
N GLY A 94 3.29 12.66 -12.23
CA GLY A 94 2.00 12.64 -12.91
C GLY A 94 0.78 12.75 -11.98
N SER A 95 0.98 13.08 -10.69
CA SER A 95 -0.14 13.48 -9.84
C SER A 95 -0.74 14.79 -10.34
N ILE A 96 -2.05 14.88 -10.21
CA ILE A 96 -2.87 16.06 -10.44
C ILE A 96 -3.26 16.55 -9.05
N SER A 97 -2.64 17.65 -8.63
CA SER A 97 -3.01 18.32 -7.39
C SER A 97 -4.27 19.14 -7.61
N VAL A 98 -5.23 19.01 -6.68
CA VAL A 98 -6.51 19.73 -6.71
C VAL A 98 -6.75 20.39 -5.37
N HIS A 99 -6.95 21.70 -5.39
CA HIS A 99 -7.13 22.47 -4.16
C HIS A 99 -8.60 22.54 -3.77
N PHE A 100 -8.82 22.61 -2.46
CA PHE A 100 -10.15 22.80 -1.90
C PHE A 100 -10.12 23.70 -0.66
N VAL A 101 -11.29 24.22 -0.31
CA VAL A 101 -11.53 24.86 0.98
C VAL A 101 -12.87 24.41 1.56
N LEU A 102 -12.82 24.06 2.83
CA LEU A 102 -13.97 23.71 3.66
C LEU A 102 -14.50 24.97 4.34
N ASP A 103 -15.81 25.17 4.26
CA ASP A 103 -16.49 26.36 4.77
C ASP A 103 -17.77 25.99 5.53
N GLN A 104 -18.22 26.91 6.39
CA GLN A 104 -19.37 26.75 7.26
C GLN A 104 -20.33 27.92 7.04
N THR A 105 -21.60 27.66 6.75
CA THR A 105 -22.58 28.74 6.66
C THR A 105 -22.94 29.37 8.01
N GLN A 106 -22.77 28.62 9.10
CA GLN A 106 -23.00 29.06 10.48
C GLN A 106 -21.95 28.42 11.40
N PRO A 107 -21.52 29.11 12.48
CA PRO A 107 -20.71 28.47 13.51
C PRO A 107 -21.56 27.37 14.15
N THR A 108 -21.19 26.12 13.92
CA THR A 108 -21.86 24.98 14.53
C THR A 108 -20.92 24.42 15.59
N VAL A 109 -21.26 24.62 16.86
CA VAL A 109 -20.58 23.92 17.98
C VAL A 109 -21.04 22.47 17.91
N ALA A 110 -20.14 21.54 17.58
CA ALA A 110 -20.47 20.13 17.63
C ALA A 110 -20.73 19.69 19.08
N PRO A 111 -21.63 18.73 19.33
CA PRO A 111 -21.78 18.17 20.67
C PRO A 111 -20.47 17.50 21.12
N PRO A 112 -20.10 17.59 22.42
CA PRO A 112 -18.92 16.92 22.96
C PRO A 112 -19.02 15.40 22.76
N LYS A 113 -17.88 14.77 22.44
CA LYS A 113 -17.87 13.38 22.00
C LYS A 113 -17.41 12.36 23.04
N PRO A 114 -17.89 11.10 22.92
CA PRO A 114 -17.38 9.96 23.66
C PRO A 114 -16.00 9.53 23.12
N LYS A 115 -15.25 8.82 23.97
CA LYS A 115 -13.87 8.35 23.75
C LYS A 115 -13.65 7.74 22.35
N PRO A 116 -12.50 7.97 21.72
CA PRO A 116 -12.18 7.42 20.39
C PRO A 116 -12.27 5.89 20.36
N SER A 117 -12.68 5.33 19.22
CA SER A 117 -12.69 3.88 19.03
C SER A 117 -11.26 3.33 18.99
N VAL A 118 -11.09 2.06 19.37
CA VAL A 118 -9.81 1.34 19.37
C VAL A 118 -9.13 1.39 18.00
N PHE A 119 -9.91 1.50 16.91
CA PHE A 119 -9.43 1.63 15.55
C PHE A 119 -8.64 2.93 15.30
N ARG A 120 -9.06 4.07 15.89
CA ARG A 120 -8.33 5.35 15.84
C ARG A 120 -6.97 5.24 16.54
N ARG A 121 -6.83 4.40 17.57
CA ARG A 121 -5.54 4.12 18.23
C ARG A 121 -4.63 3.21 17.40
N ILE A 122 -5.22 2.30 16.61
CA ILE A 122 -4.47 1.36 15.75
C ILE A 122 -3.89 2.08 14.52
N LEU A 123 -4.71 2.85 13.80
CA LEU A 123 -4.20 3.73 12.73
C LEU A 123 -3.38 4.91 13.29
N GLY A 124 -3.73 5.36 14.50
CA GLY A 124 -3.10 6.47 15.23
C GLY A 124 -1.67 6.22 15.68
N SER A 125 -1.30 5.00 16.07
CA SER A 125 0.04 4.72 16.60
C SER A 125 1.21 5.00 15.63
N TRP A 126 0.94 5.32 14.36
CA TRP A 126 1.94 5.75 13.37
C TRP A 126 1.68 7.15 12.77
N TRP A 127 0.51 7.78 13.01
CA TRP A 127 0.09 9.02 12.32
C TRP A 127 -0.69 10.03 13.17
N PHE A 128 -1.25 9.65 14.32
CA PHE A 128 -2.09 10.52 15.14
C PHE A 128 -1.65 10.41 16.60
N ASP A 129 -1.25 11.55 17.19
CA ASP A 129 -0.97 11.63 18.61
C ASP A 129 -2.24 11.22 19.39
N ASP A 130 -2.06 10.40 20.43
CA ASP A 130 -3.13 9.84 21.26
C ASP A 130 -3.63 10.91 22.27
N SER A 131 -3.41 12.20 21.98
CA SER A 131 -3.80 13.33 22.82
C SER A 131 -5.32 13.52 22.78
N ASP A 132 -5.95 12.92 23.80
CA ASP A 132 -7.35 12.99 24.20
C ASP A 132 -7.73 14.41 24.68
N ASP A 133 -7.36 15.41 23.91
CA ASP A 133 -7.63 16.82 24.20
C ASP A 133 -9.03 17.08 23.67
N GLY A 134 -9.97 17.46 24.54
CA GLY A 134 -11.40 17.63 24.21
C GLY A 134 -11.71 18.79 23.26
N GLU A 135 -11.00 18.87 22.13
CA GLU A 135 -11.19 19.86 21.09
C GLU A 135 -12.56 19.70 20.41
N GLU A 136 -13.19 20.84 20.14
CA GLU A 136 -14.47 20.90 19.46
C GLU A 136 -14.28 20.54 17.99
N MET A 137 -14.91 19.45 17.56
CA MET A 137 -14.89 19.04 16.16
C MET A 137 -15.76 19.98 15.33
N LEU A 138 -15.23 20.47 14.22
CA LEU A 138 -15.93 21.38 13.33
C LEU A 138 -16.88 20.65 12.36
N GLN A 139 -17.98 21.34 12.00
CA GLN A 139 -18.98 20.86 11.04
C GLN A 139 -19.05 21.79 9.83
N PHE A 140 -18.60 21.29 8.69
CA PHE A 140 -18.64 21.92 7.38
C PHE A 140 -19.87 21.48 6.60
N ASP A 141 -20.51 22.45 5.95
CA ASP A 141 -21.66 22.23 5.08
C ASP A 141 -21.41 22.66 3.63
N ARG A 142 -20.23 23.24 3.37
CA ARG A 142 -19.77 23.68 2.06
C ARG A 142 -18.34 23.23 1.80
N LEU A 143 -18.11 22.73 0.59
CA LEU A 143 -16.79 22.44 0.07
C LEU A 143 -16.66 23.08 -1.31
N TYR A 144 -15.70 24.00 -1.44
CA TYR A 144 -15.30 24.57 -2.72
C TYR A 144 -14.10 23.77 -3.22
N PHE A 145 -14.16 23.32 -4.46
CA PHE A 145 -13.25 22.32 -5.00
C PHE A 145 -12.90 22.70 -6.43
N ASP A 146 -11.59 22.88 -6.70
CA ASP A 146 -11.04 23.33 -7.98
C ASP A 146 -11.07 22.21 -9.03
N ALA A 147 -12.27 21.77 -9.40
CA ALA A 147 -12.49 20.64 -10.30
C ALA A 147 -11.87 20.86 -11.69
N ASN A 148 -11.83 22.12 -12.14
CA ASN A 148 -11.29 22.48 -13.44
C ASN A 148 -9.76 22.77 -13.42
N ARG A 149 -9.17 22.91 -12.22
CA ARG A 149 -7.73 23.07 -11.95
C ARG A 149 -7.15 24.39 -12.45
N ASP A 150 -7.94 25.46 -12.47
CA ASP A 150 -7.50 26.78 -12.90
C ASP A 150 -7.01 27.67 -11.75
N LEU A 151 -7.07 27.15 -10.52
CA LEU A 151 -6.68 27.80 -9.27
C LEU A 151 -7.63 28.92 -8.83
N ASP A 152 -8.86 28.97 -9.36
CA ASP A 152 -9.94 29.87 -8.97
C ASP A 152 -11.14 29.10 -8.40
N LEU A 153 -11.20 28.94 -7.08
CA LEU A 153 -12.28 28.21 -6.39
C LEU A 153 -13.62 28.97 -6.40
N THR A 154 -13.74 30.08 -7.14
CA THR A 154 -14.98 30.86 -7.24
C THR A 154 -15.83 30.52 -8.46
N ASN A 155 -15.31 29.74 -9.40
CA ASN A 155 -15.98 29.44 -10.66
C ASN A 155 -16.50 28.00 -10.79
N ASP A 156 -16.10 27.09 -9.90
CA ASP A 156 -16.63 25.73 -9.81
C ASP A 156 -17.89 25.66 -8.92
N PRO A 157 -18.78 24.66 -9.14
CA PRO A 157 -19.94 24.44 -8.27
C PRO A 157 -19.52 24.16 -6.82
N VAL A 158 -20.17 24.84 -5.87
CA VAL A 158 -20.01 24.56 -4.44
C VAL A 158 -20.69 23.24 -4.10
N LEU A 159 -19.96 22.31 -3.50
CA LEU A 159 -20.51 21.02 -3.08
C LEU A 159 -21.16 21.16 -1.71
N SER A 160 -22.41 20.73 -1.61
CA SER A 160 -23.16 20.72 -0.35
C SER A 160 -22.99 19.41 0.39
N ARG A 161 -23.13 19.42 1.71
CA ARG A 161 -23.16 18.18 2.50
C ARG A 161 -24.35 17.30 2.13
N LEU A 162 -24.10 16.01 1.89
CA LEU A 162 -25.13 15.02 1.69
C LEU A 162 -25.91 14.79 2.99
N LYS A 163 -27.24 14.80 2.89
CA LYS A 163 -28.13 14.45 4.01
C LYS A 163 -28.24 12.94 4.18
N ASP A 164 -28.29 12.24 3.05
CA ASP A 164 -28.43 10.80 2.95
C ASP A 164 -27.17 10.26 2.27
N PRO A 165 -26.18 9.75 3.02
CA PRO A 165 -24.97 9.22 2.43
C PRO A 165 -25.26 7.99 1.57
N PRO A 166 -24.45 7.73 0.52
CA PRO A 166 -24.71 6.63 -0.43
C PRO A 166 -24.53 5.24 0.17
N TRP A 167 -23.88 5.11 1.33
CA TRP A 167 -23.82 3.87 2.11
C TRP A 167 -25.00 3.69 3.07
N GLY A 168 -26.01 4.57 3.00
CA GLY A 168 -27.19 4.53 3.82
C GLY A 168 -26.94 4.81 5.31
N ASN A 169 -27.99 4.67 6.11
CA ASN A 169 -27.93 4.82 7.57
C ASN A 169 -27.49 3.53 8.29
N ASP A 170 -27.44 2.40 7.56
CA ASP A 170 -27.13 1.09 8.12
C ASP A 170 -25.61 0.88 8.13
N ARG A 171 -24.99 1.21 9.27
CA ARG A 171 -23.53 1.31 9.52
C ARG A 171 -22.77 -0.05 9.52
N LYS A 172 -23.13 -0.96 8.62
CA LYS A 172 -22.70 -2.37 8.67
C LYS A 172 -21.31 -2.67 8.09
N GLY A 173 -20.52 -1.66 7.70
CA GLY A 173 -19.10 -1.79 7.40
C GLY A 173 -18.26 -0.99 8.38
N GLU A 174 -17.29 -1.63 9.06
CA GLU A 174 -16.55 -1.06 10.20
C GLU A 174 -15.72 0.18 9.82
N PHE A 175 -15.24 0.26 8.59
CA PHE A 175 -14.43 1.38 8.09
C PHE A 175 -15.22 2.66 7.79
N PHE A 176 -16.55 2.60 7.68
CA PHE A 176 -17.42 3.76 7.41
C PHE A 176 -17.93 4.44 8.68
N ARG A 177 -17.44 3.98 9.85
CA ARG A 177 -17.98 4.33 11.17
C ARG A 177 -17.29 5.52 11.82
N LEU A 178 -17.05 6.60 11.08
CA LEU A 178 -16.80 7.87 11.74
C LEU A 178 -18.14 8.56 11.92
N PRO A 179 -18.72 8.59 13.15
CA PRO A 179 -20.01 9.22 13.39
C PRO A 179 -20.04 10.72 13.06
N ASP A 180 -18.89 11.34 12.78
CA ASP A 180 -18.74 12.72 12.26
C ASP A 180 -18.38 12.80 10.78
N ALA A 181 -18.47 11.70 10.04
CA ALA A 181 -18.23 11.75 8.61
C ALA A 181 -19.22 12.74 7.96
N GLN A 182 -18.68 13.71 7.24
CA GLN A 182 -19.44 14.75 6.55
C GLN A 182 -19.21 14.56 5.04
N PRO A 183 -19.99 13.67 4.40
CA PRO A 183 -19.89 13.48 2.96
C PRO A 183 -20.49 14.65 2.22
N PHE A 184 -19.84 15.03 1.12
CA PHE A 184 -20.30 16.05 0.20
C PHE A 184 -20.88 15.41 -1.07
N GLU A 185 -21.63 16.21 -1.82
CA GLU A 185 -22.04 15.87 -3.19
C GLU A 185 -20.84 15.41 -4.02
N PHE A 186 -21.07 14.53 -4.99
CA PHE A 186 -20.00 14.00 -5.81
C PHE A 186 -19.34 15.11 -6.64
N ALA A 187 -18.05 15.33 -6.42
CA ALA A 187 -17.25 16.13 -7.33
C ALA A 187 -17.11 15.38 -8.67
N LYS A 188 -17.05 16.14 -9.76
CA LYS A 188 -16.81 15.60 -11.11
C LYS A 188 -15.57 16.25 -11.67
N MET A 189 -14.68 15.43 -12.21
CA MET A 189 -13.41 15.89 -12.75
C MET A 189 -13.12 15.21 -14.07
N GLU A 190 -12.51 15.95 -14.97
CA GLU A 190 -12.08 15.44 -16.26
C GLU A 190 -10.63 14.94 -16.18
N PHE A 191 -10.44 13.66 -16.48
CA PHE A 191 -9.14 13.02 -16.56
C PHE A 191 -8.76 12.74 -18.00
N ASP A 192 -7.48 12.93 -18.32
CA ASP A 192 -6.93 12.46 -19.58
C ASP A 192 -6.79 10.93 -19.52
N GLY A 193 -7.55 10.23 -20.36
CA GLY A 193 -7.44 8.79 -20.60
C GLY A 193 -6.12 8.40 -21.25
N GLY A 194 -5.26 9.36 -21.61
CA GLY A 194 -3.97 9.16 -22.24
C GLY A 194 -4.10 8.86 -23.74
N PRO A 195 -3.03 8.37 -24.38
CA PRO A 195 -3.00 8.15 -25.82
C PRO A 195 -4.15 7.24 -26.30
N GLY A 196 -5.08 7.82 -27.07
CA GLY A 196 -6.25 7.11 -27.62
C GLY A 196 -7.42 6.91 -26.65
N GLY A 197 -7.32 7.33 -25.38
CA GLY A 197 -8.36 7.16 -24.37
C GLY A 197 -9.42 8.28 -24.36
N GLY A 198 -9.07 9.47 -24.84
CA GLY A 198 -9.95 10.65 -24.75
C GLY A 198 -10.04 11.17 -23.32
N THR A 199 -11.05 11.98 -23.03
CA THR A 199 -11.30 12.53 -21.69
C THR A 199 -12.38 11.72 -20.99
N HIS A 200 -12.17 11.41 -19.71
CA HIS A 200 -13.13 10.69 -18.88
C HIS A 200 -13.56 11.55 -17.69
N THR A 201 -14.87 11.69 -17.51
CA THR A 201 -15.43 12.26 -16.28
C THR A 201 -15.34 11.22 -15.16
N VAL A 202 -14.56 11.52 -14.12
CA VAL A 202 -14.47 10.74 -12.89
C VAL A 202 -15.29 11.41 -11.80
N GLN A 203 -16.04 10.60 -11.06
CA GLN A 203 -16.73 11.07 -9.86
C GLN A 203 -15.88 10.80 -8.63
N LEU A 204 -15.88 11.74 -7.69
CA LEU A 204 -15.24 11.60 -6.38
C LEU A 204 -16.27 11.84 -5.29
N LEU A 205 -16.30 10.94 -4.31
CA LEU A 205 -16.94 11.22 -3.04
C LEU A 205 -15.89 11.82 -2.10
N LEU A 206 -16.14 13.02 -1.61
CA LEU A 206 -15.31 13.73 -0.65
C LEU A 206 -15.99 13.70 0.72
N THR A 207 -15.26 13.30 1.77
CA THR A 207 -15.81 13.13 3.12
C THR A 207 -14.86 13.69 4.16
N VAL A 208 -15.29 14.72 4.92
CA VAL A 208 -14.50 15.15 6.08
C VAL A 208 -14.71 14.14 7.20
N VAL A 209 -13.62 13.61 7.73
CA VAL A 209 -13.64 12.54 8.72
C VAL A 209 -13.26 12.97 10.12
N ALA A 210 -12.41 13.99 10.22
CA ALA A 210 -12.03 14.66 11.45
C ALA A 210 -11.63 16.09 11.11
N ALA A 211 -12.02 17.06 11.94
CA ALA A 211 -11.59 18.44 11.77
C ALA A 211 -11.75 19.23 13.06
N THR A 212 -10.75 20.01 13.40
CA THR A 212 -10.71 20.98 14.49
C THR A 212 -10.61 22.38 13.90
N ALA A 213 -10.31 23.39 14.71
CA ALA A 213 -10.15 24.77 14.23
C ALA A 213 -8.92 24.95 13.33
N ASP A 214 -7.86 24.17 13.57
CA ASP A 214 -6.55 24.37 12.95
C ASP A 214 -6.17 23.28 11.94
N GLU A 215 -6.75 22.08 12.07
CA GLU A 215 -6.44 20.93 11.24
C GLU A 215 -7.66 20.09 10.89
N GLY A 216 -7.54 19.27 9.85
CA GLY A 216 -8.56 18.28 9.51
C GLY A 216 -8.11 17.31 8.44
N TYR A 217 -8.96 16.31 8.20
CA TYR A 217 -8.70 15.21 7.28
C TYR A 217 -9.90 15.06 6.34
N LEU A 218 -9.62 15.14 5.04
CA LEU A 218 -10.58 14.87 3.98
C LEU A 218 -10.26 13.53 3.32
N GLU A 219 -11.18 12.59 3.37
CA GLU A 219 -11.13 11.38 2.58
C GLU A 219 -11.70 11.60 1.18
N TYR A 220 -11.08 10.98 0.18
CA TYR A 220 -11.58 10.96 -1.18
C TYR A 220 -11.52 9.56 -1.81
N ARG A 221 -12.57 9.21 -2.57
CA ARG A 221 -12.70 7.88 -3.19
C ARG A 221 -13.54 7.91 -4.47
N SER A 222 -13.31 6.92 -5.34
CA SER A 222 -14.19 6.67 -6.49
C SER A 222 -15.47 5.95 -6.05
N PRO A 223 -16.68 6.39 -6.45
CA PRO A 223 -17.94 5.73 -6.10
C PRO A 223 -18.25 4.52 -6.97
N THR A 224 -17.47 4.29 -8.02
CA THR A 224 -17.69 3.26 -9.04
C THR A 224 -16.56 2.25 -9.09
N ALA A 225 -16.91 1.01 -9.38
CA ALA A 225 -15.99 -0.10 -9.62
C ALA A 225 -16.37 -0.83 -10.93
N ARG A 226 -15.60 -1.86 -11.28
CA ARG A 226 -15.93 -2.79 -12.36
C ARG A 226 -16.04 -4.19 -11.80
N LYS A 227 -17.09 -4.93 -12.15
CA LYS A 227 -17.35 -6.26 -11.61
C LYS A 227 -17.62 -7.26 -12.71
N GLY A 228 -17.17 -8.49 -12.53
CA GLY A 228 -17.52 -9.57 -13.44
C GLY A 228 -17.04 -10.92 -12.94
N VAL A 229 -17.50 -12.00 -13.58
CA VAL A 229 -17.06 -13.35 -13.27
C VAL A 229 -15.89 -13.69 -14.19
N ILE A 230 -14.77 -14.07 -13.59
CA ILE A 230 -13.53 -14.40 -14.30
C ILE A 230 -13.08 -15.81 -13.97
N GLN A 231 -12.07 -16.27 -14.70
CA GLN A 231 -11.46 -17.57 -14.49
C GLN A 231 -9.93 -17.41 -14.55
N ILE A 232 -9.25 -17.90 -13.51
CA ILE A 232 -7.78 -17.98 -13.45
C ILE A 232 -7.39 -19.45 -13.23
N GLY A 233 -6.68 -20.02 -14.19
CA GLY A 233 -6.51 -21.47 -14.26
C GLY A 233 -7.87 -22.19 -14.23
N ASP A 234 -8.01 -23.15 -13.33
CA ASP A 234 -9.25 -23.92 -13.15
C ASP A 234 -10.18 -23.36 -12.06
N ARG A 235 -9.88 -22.16 -11.54
CA ARG A 235 -10.69 -21.49 -10.50
C ARG A 235 -11.51 -20.35 -11.05
N GLN A 236 -12.78 -20.28 -10.62
CA GLN A 236 -13.70 -19.19 -10.93
C GLN A 236 -13.71 -18.18 -9.79
N PHE A 237 -13.73 -16.89 -10.14
CA PHE A 237 -13.80 -15.78 -9.20
C PHE A 237 -14.85 -14.76 -9.62
N THR A 238 -15.42 -14.07 -8.65
CA THR A 238 -15.99 -12.74 -8.91
C THR A 238 -14.86 -11.73 -8.76
N ALA A 239 -14.55 -10.97 -9.79
CA ALA A 239 -13.55 -9.92 -9.76
C ALA A 239 -14.21 -8.56 -9.55
N VAL A 240 -13.59 -7.73 -8.73
CA VAL A 240 -13.92 -6.31 -8.57
C VAL A 240 -12.66 -5.47 -8.82
N LEU A 241 -12.70 -4.60 -9.82
CA LEU A 241 -11.68 -3.57 -10.04
C LEU A 241 -12.12 -2.26 -9.39
N ALA A 242 -11.29 -1.68 -8.53
CA ALA A 242 -11.56 -0.39 -7.89
C ALA A 242 -10.31 0.48 -7.81
N GLN A 243 -10.49 1.80 -7.89
CA GLN A 243 -9.40 2.78 -7.77
C GLN A 243 -9.26 3.18 -6.30
N THR A 244 -8.51 2.37 -5.54
CA THR A 244 -8.34 2.55 -4.08
C THR A 244 -7.17 3.45 -3.75
N GLU A 245 -6.01 3.24 -4.36
CA GLU A 245 -4.77 3.99 -4.06
C GLU A 245 -4.51 5.16 -5.03
N SER A 246 -5.00 5.05 -6.26
CA SER A 246 -4.79 6.06 -7.29
C SER A 246 -6.02 6.19 -8.14
N ILE A 247 -6.66 7.36 -8.07
CA ILE A 247 -7.84 7.69 -8.84
C ILE A 247 -7.40 8.43 -10.10
N THR A 248 -7.41 7.71 -11.22
CA THR A 248 -6.96 8.21 -12.54
C THR A 248 -8.08 8.24 -13.57
N GLY A 249 -9.24 7.63 -13.25
CA GLY A 249 -10.26 7.29 -14.25
C GLY A 249 -9.90 6.12 -15.15
N ARG A 250 -8.67 5.59 -15.06
CA ARG A 250 -8.18 4.43 -15.82
C ARG A 250 -8.06 3.20 -14.94
N PHE A 251 -8.58 2.09 -15.43
CA PHE A 251 -8.54 0.79 -14.74
C PHE A 251 -7.38 -0.10 -15.19
N ASP A 252 -6.63 0.29 -16.21
CA ASP A 252 -5.49 -0.48 -16.75
C ASP A 252 -4.15 -0.18 -16.08
N LYS A 253 -4.16 0.58 -14.99
CA LYS A 253 -2.97 0.92 -14.23
C LYS A 253 -2.59 -0.20 -13.25
N PRO A 254 -1.29 -0.47 -13.03
CA PRO A 254 -0.86 -1.60 -12.21
C PRO A 254 -1.36 -1.51 -10.76
N PHE A 255 -1.51 -0.30 -10.21
CA PHE A 255 -1.97 -0.05 -8.83
C PHE A 255 -3.50 0.05 -8.67
N VAL A 256 -4.27 -0.22 -9.72
CA VAL A 256 -5.72 -0.42 -9.58
C VAL A 256 -5.95 -1.66 -8.72
N GLY A 257 -6.84 -1.57 -7.74
CA GLY A 257 -7.22 -2.73 -6.94
C GLY A 257 -8.01 -3.74 -7.79
N LEU A 258 -7.56 -4.99 -7.80
CA LEU A 258 -8.22 -6.21 -8.27
C LEU A 258 -8.48 -7.14 -7.08
N PHE A 259 -9.72 -7.16 -6.63
CA PHE A 259 -10.21 -8.02 -5.56
C PHE A 259 -10.89 -9.24 -6.14
N LEU A 260 -10.54 -10.43 -5.64
CA LEU A 260 -11.05 -11.71 -6.13
C LEU A 260 -11.87 -12.40 -5.04
N PHE A 261 -13.11 -12.75 -5.35
CA PHE A 261 -14.03 -13.41 -4.43
C PHE A 261 -14.30 -14.84 -4.87
N THR A 262 -14.23 -15.73 -3.90
CA THR A 262 -14.73 -17.10 -3.97
C THR A 262 -16.11 -17.17 -3.30
N PRO A 263 -16.88 -18.26 -3.47
CA PRO A 263 -18.11 -18.47 -2.70
C PRO A 263 -17.90 -18.47 -1.17
N GLN A 264 -16.66 -18.65 -0.70
CA GLN A 264 -16.29 -18.65 0.71
C GLN A 264 -15.89 -17.25 1.22
N GLY A 265 -15.93 -16.23 0.37
CA GLY A 265 -15.48 -14.86 0.67
C GLY A 265 -14.30 -14.43 -0.20
N ILE A 266 -13.67 -13.31 0.15
CA ILE A 266 -12.47 -12.83 -0.53
C ILE A 266 -11.39 -13.92 -0.50
N GLU A 267 -10.84 -14.23 -1.68
CA GLU A 267 -9.68 -15.11 -1.77
C GLU A 267 -8.54 -14.45 -1.00
N GLN A 268 -7.91 -15.23 -0.11
CA GLN A 268 -6.95 -14.75 0.89
C GLN A 268 -6.18 -13.54 0.40
N GLU A 269 -6.56 -12.36 0.92
CA GLU A 269 -5.76 -11.16 0.75
C GLU A 269 -4.38 -11.51 1.28
N PRO A 270 -3.32 -11.39 0.48
CA PRO A 270 -2.02 -11.22 1.05
C PRO A 270 -2.16 -10.01 1.98
N PHE A 271 -1.98 -10.22 3.28
CA PHE A 271 -2.20 -9.23 4.34
C PHE A 271 -1.09 -8.16 4.28
N TRP A 272 -0.95 -7.53 3.12
CA TRP A 272 0.14 -6.63 2.78
C TRP A 272 -0.39 -5.53 1.85
N TRP A 273 0.33 -4.41 1.77
CA TRP A 273 0.00 -3.37 0.82
C TRP A 273 0.32 -3.85 -0.61
N GLY A 274 -0.68 -3.79 -1.50
CA GLY A 274 -0.55 -4.11 -2.92
C GLY A 274 -0.85 -5.53 -3.37
N GLY A 275 -1.33 -6.40 -2.49
CA GLY A 275 -1.60 -7.80 -2.85
C GLY A 275 -2.79 -7.97 -3.74
N ASN A 276 -3.71 -7.03 -3.56
CA ASN A 276 -4.87 -6.87 -4.38
C ASN A 276 -4.64 -5.93 -5.55
N PHE A 277 -3.42 -5.59 -5.96
CA PHE A 277 -3.24 -4.77 -7.16
C PHE A 277 -3.42 -5.60 -8.45
N LEU A 278 -3.84 -4.92 -9.52
CA LEU A 278 -4.03 -5.48 -10.85
C LEU A 278 -2.69 -6.00 -11.41
N GLY A 279 -1.62 -5.22 -11.22
CA GLY A 279 -0.27 -5.56 -11.65
C GLY A 279 0.33 -6.77 -10.93
N THR A 280 -0.29 -7.25 -9.86
CA THR A 280 0.20 -8.37 -9.05
C THR A 280 0.07 -9.69 -9.80
N MET A 281 1.18 -10.41 -9.97
CA MET A 281 1.19 -11.75 -10.52
C MET A 281 0.73 -12.75 -9.45
N ARG A 282 -0.20 -13.61 -9.81
CA ARG A 282 -0.82 -14.58 -8.90
C ARG A 282 -0.45 -15.99 -9.29
N GLU A 283 -0.09 -16.82 -8.32
CA GLU A 283 0.27 -18.22 -8.55
C GLU A 283 -0.90 -19.12 -8.21
N TYR A 284 -1.38 -19.89 -9.19
CA TYR A 284 -2.38 -20.93 -8.99
C TYR A 284 -1.86 -22.23 -9.57
N ASP A 285 -1.85 -23.26 -8.73
CA ASP A 285 -1.47 -24.63 -9.10
C ASP A 285 -0.06 -24.69 -9.76
N GLY A 286 0.87 -23.87 -9.27
CA GLY A 286 2.26 -23.78 -9.74
C GLY A 286 2.47 -22.93 -11.00
N GLN A 287 1.41 -22.31 -11.53
CA GLN A 287 1.47 -21.43 -12.70
C GLN A 287 1.22 -19.98 -12.28
N LEU A 288 2.09 -19.07 -12.74
CA LEU A 288 1.88 -17.64 -12.57
C LEU A 288 0.93 -17.09 -13.63
N TYR A 289 0.06 -16.16 -13.21
CA TYR A 289 -0.88 -15.44 -14.06
C TYR A 289 -0.71 -13.93 -13.85
N SER A 290 -0.84 -13.18 -14.94
CA SER A 290 -0.96 -11.73 -14.92
C SER A 290 -2.38 -11.33 -15.33
N CYS A 291 -2.86 -10.22 -14.77
CA CYS A 291 -4.16 -9.64 -15.11
C CYS A 291 -3.94 -8.25 -15.71
N HIS A 292 -4.71 -7.93 -16.75
CA HIS A 292 -4.65 -6.64 -17.45
C HIS A 292 -6.08 -6.18 -17.72
N ALA A 293 -6.38 -4.90 -17.51
CA ALA A 293 -7.70 -4.35 -17.83
C ALA A 293 -7.61 -3.42 -19.04
N THR A 294 -8.74 -3.17 -19.69
CA THR A 294 -8.87 -2.03 -20.61
C THR A 294 -8.83 -0.70 -19.84
N PRO A 295 -8.52 0.44 -20.48
CA PRO A 295 -8.54 1.74 -19.80
C PRO A 295 -9.88 2.05 -19.12
N SER A 296 -11.00 1.71 -19.76
CA SER A 296 -12.36 1.83 -19.21
C SER A 296 -12.68 0.80 -18.12
N GLY A 297 -11.89 -0.28 -18.04
CA GLY A 297 -12.09 -1.41 -17.13
C GLY A 297 -13.29 -2.29 -17.47
N ASP A 298 -13.83 -2.19 -18.67
CA ASP A 298 -14.95 -3.02 -19.16
C ASP A 298 -14.52 -4.43 -19.57
N GLN A 299 -13.23 -4.70 -19.63
CA GLN A 299 -12.68 -6.03 -19.87
C GLN A 299 -11.48 -6.29 -18.96
N LEU A 300 -11.37 -7.54 -18.50
CA LEU A 300 -10.20 -8.07 -17.80
C LEU A 300 -9.62 -9.24 -18.60
N THR A 301 -8.35 -9.16 -18.93
CA THR A 301 -7.58 -10.24 -19.56
C THR A 301 -6.75 -10.95 -18.50
N VAL A 302 -6.91 -12.27 -18.41
CA VAL A 302 -6.06 -13.16 -17.60
C VAL A 302 -5.12 -13.89 -18.54
N ARG A 303 -3.81 -13.77 -18.29
CA ARG A 303 -2.75 -14.36 -19.11
C ARG A 303 -1.82 -15.23 -18.25
N PRO A 304 -1.64 -16.52 -18.55
CA PRO A 304 -0.59 -17.31 -17.92
C PRO A 304 0.79 -16.80 -18.35
N TYR A 305 1.72 -16.72 -17.42
CA TYR A 305 3.10 -16.38 -17.71
C TYR A 305 3.81 -17.52 -18.43
N THR A 306 4.27 -17.27 -19.65
CA THR A 306 4.97 -18.25 -20.51
C THR A 306 6.45 -17.91 -20.71
N GLY A 307 6.95 -16.88 -20.03
CA GLY A 307 8.33 -16.44 -20.16
C GLY A 307 9.30 -17.32 -19.38
N ASP A 308 10.58 -16.97 -19.49
CA ASP A 308 11.65 -17.65 -18.76
C ASP A 308 11.61 -17.34 -17.27
N TYR A 309 12.20 -18.24 -16.47
CA TYR A 309 12.35 -18.08 -15.03
C TYR A 309 13.82 -18.06 -14.64
N GLY A 310 14.14 -17.33 -13.58
CA GLY A 310 15.37 -17.48 -12.80
C GLY A 310 15.05 -17.85 -11.36
N THR A 311 16.06 -17.77 -10.51
CA THR A 311 15.95 -18.12 -9.09
C THR A 311 16.40 -16.94 -8.24
N LEU A 312 15.55 -16.53 -7.29
CA LEU A 312 15.95 -15.69 -6.18
C LEU A 312 16.39 -16.60 -5.03
N GLU A 313 17.51 -16.29 -4.41
CA GLU A 313 18.02 -16.97 -3.21
C GLU A 313 18.22 -15.96 -2.09
N ILE A 314 17.80 -16.34 -0.89
CA ILE A 314 18.08 -15.61 0.34
C ILE A 314 19.26 -16.30 1.00
N ALA A 315 20.41 -15.65 1.00
CA ALA A 315 21.65 -16.18 1.53
C ALA A 315 22.13 -15.29 2.69
N ALA A 316 22.51 -15.89 3.81
CA ALA A 316 23.28 -15.16 4.83
C ALA A 316 24.76 -15.48 4.62
N LYS A 317 25.58 -14.47 4.29
CA LYS A 317 27.04 -14.63 4.19
C LYS A 317 27.58 -15.01 5.57
N GLY A 318 28.12 -16.23 5.71
CA GLY A 318 28.60 -16.76 6.99
C GLY A 318 28.00 -18.10 7.43
N GLY A 319 27.16 -18.71 6.59
CA GLY A 319 26.56 -20.02 6.88
C GLY A 319 25.28 -19.88 7.68
N GLY A 320 24.30 -19.17 7.09
CA GLY A 320 22.94 -19.08 7.62
C GLY A 320 22.46 -20.44 8.09
N GLY A 321 22.05 -20.51 9.35
CA GLY A 321 21.45 -21.71 9.93
C GLY A 321 20.22 -22.15 9.14
N LYS A 322 19.56 -23.21 9.61
CA LYS A 322 18.39 -23.81 8.94
C LYS A 322 17.15 -22.89 8.83
N ASP A 323 17.23 -21.67 9.32
CA ASP A 323 16.13 -20.73 9.51
C ASP A 323 16.40 -19.39 8.79
N VAL A 324 16.70 -19.48 7.49
CA VAL A 324 16.75 -18.32 6.59
C VAL A 324 15.52 -18.34 5.68
N GLY A 325 14.99 -17.17 5.34
CA GLY A 325 13.96 -17.04 4.31
C GLY A 325 13.40 -15.62 4.25
N ALA A 326 12.55 -15.35 3.26
CA ALA A 326 11.99 -14.02 3.08
C ALA A 326 10.49 -14.05 2.78
N VAL A 327 9.83 -12.95 3.11
CA VAL A 327 8.48 -12.62 2.66
C VAL A 327 8.46 -11.16 2.21
N GLY A 328 7.76 -10.82 1.13
CA GLY A 328 7.73 -9.43 0.65
C GLY A 328 7.51 -9.27 -0.84
N ALA A 329 7.42 -8.03 -1.32
CA ALA A 329 7.05 -7.70 -2.68
C ALA A 329 8.24 -7.22 -3.50
N LEU A 330 8.30 -7.71 -4.74
CA LEU A 330 9.19 -7.22 -5.77
C LEU A 330 8.37 -6.59 -6.90
N LEU A 331 8.67 -5.33 -7.22
CA LEU A 331 8.13 -4.65 -8.39
C LEU A 331 9.08 -4.87 -9.58
N SER A 332 8.57 -5.44 -10.66
CA SER A 332 9.29 -5.54 -11.92
C SER A 332 9.32 -4.19 -12.64
N ARG A 333 10.33 -4.00 -13.49
CA ARG A 333 10.42 -2.81 -14.36
C ARG A 333 9.20 -2.61 -15.26
N ASP A 334 8.48 -3.68 -15.58
CA ASP A 334 7.28 -3.65 -16.40
C ASP A 334 6.00 -3.39 -15.58
N GLY A 335 6.13 -3.08 -14.29
CA GLY A 335 5.01 -2.75 -13.41
C GLY A 335 4.30 -3.95 -12.78
N HIS A 336 4.91 -5.16 -12.85
CA HIS A 336 4.35 -6.34 -12.23
C HIS A 336 4.82 -6.50 -10.78
N LEU A 337 3.90 -6.82 -9.88
CA LEU A 337 4.22 -7.14 -8.49
C LEU A 337 4.31 -8.63 -8.27
N LEU A 338 5.36 -9.08 -7.59
CA LEU A 338 5.57 -10.49 -7.27
C LEU A 338 5.83 -10.68 -5.80
N PHE A 339 5.20 -11.71 -5.25
CA PHE A 339 5.45 -12.17 -3.90
C PHE A 339 6.71 -13.00 -3.80
N VAL A 340 7.49 -12.71 -2.77
CA VAL A 340 8.49 -13.59 -2.19
C VAL A 340 7.86 -14.23 -0.95
N GLY A 341 7.97 -15.54 -0.80
CA GLY A 341 7.37 -16.27 0.31
C GLY A 341 5.84 -16.49 0.21
N LYS A 342 5.27 -17.07 1.27
CA LYS A 342 3.82 -17.20 1.50
C LYS A 342 3.39 -16.23 2.60
N ALA A 343 2.57 -15.24 2.28
CA ALA A 343 2.04 -14.33 3.29
C ALA A 343 0.99 -15.06 4.15
N GLN A 344 1.34 -15.46 5.37
CA GLN A 344 0.36 -15.89 6.37
C GLN A 344 0.04 -14.76 7.37
N SER A 345 0.93 -13.79 7.53
CA SER A 345 0.76 -12.58 8.34
C SER A 345 1.77 -11.50 7.91
N TRP A 346 1.63 -10.28 8.45
CA TRP A 346 2.48 -9.11 8.17
C TRP A 346 3.95 -9.28 8.63
N TYR A 347 4.22 -10.18 9.57
CA TYR A 347 5.48 -10.23 10.37
C TYR A 347 6.06 -11.64 10.52
N ALA A 348 5.79 -12.53 9.58
CA ALA A 348 6.36 -13.88 9.65
C ALA A 348 7.04 -14.19 8.34
N SER A 349 8.37 -14.00 8.32
CA SER A 349 9.18 -14.55 7.25
C SER A 349 8.90 -16.04 7.09
N THR A 350 8.63 -16.45 5.85
CA THR A 350 8.57 -17.88 5.55
C THR A 350 9.97 -18.44 5.47
N LYS A 351 10.17 -19.72 5.84
CA LYS A 351 11.45 -20.43 5.67
C LYS A 351 11.77 -20.75 4.20
N GLU A 352 11.24 -19.97 3.26
CA GLU A 352 11.49 -20.09 1.83
C GLU A 352 12.80 -19.38 1.50
N GLN A 353 13.88 -20.17 1.43
CA GLN A 353 15.23 -19.69 1.10
C GLN A 353 15.42 -19.40 -0.39
N SER A 354 14.54 -19.92 -1.24
CA SER A 354 14.67 -19.79 -2.68
C SER A 354 13.30 -19.79 -3.32
N LYS A 355 13.13 -18.93 -4.33
CA LYS A 355 11.89 -18.83 -5.11
C LYS A 355 12.21 -18.69 -6.59
N ARG A 356 11.47 -19.43 -7.42
CA ARG A 356 11.51 -19.24 -8.87
C ARG A 356 10.68 -18.02 -9.23
N LEU A 357 11.29 -17.09 -9.97
CA LEU A 357 10.64 -15.85 -10.40
C LEU A 357 10.82 -15.68 -11.91
N PRO A 358 9.88 -15.00 -12.60
CA PRO A 358 10.07 -14.48 -13.94
C PRO A 358 11.43 -13.77 -14.11
N VAL A 359 11.99 -13.88 -15.31
CA VAL A 359 13.20 -13.12 -15.68
C VAL A 359 12.85 -11.65 -15.77
N GLY A 360 13.65 -10.81 -15.11
CA GLY A 360 13.39 -9.39 -15.06
C GLY A 360 14.32 -8.63 -14.11
N ASP A 361 14.10 -7.32 -14.09
CA ASP A 361 14.75 -6.39 -13.18
C ASP A 361 13.73 -5.94 -12.15
N TYR A 362 14.08 -6.07 -10.87
CA TYR A 362 13.15 -5.93 -9.77
C TYR A 362 13.64 -4.92 -8.74
N TRP A 363 12.68 -4.19 -8.19
CA TRP A 363 12.84 -3.27 -7.07
C TRP A 363 12.08 -3.83 -5.85
N PRO A 364 12.75 -4.05 -4.71
CA PRO A 364 12.09 -4.56 -3.51
C PRO A 364 11.23 -3.48 -2.84
N MET A 365 9.91 -3.64 -2.89
CA MET A 365 8.93 -2.69 -2.32
C MET A 365 8.76 -2.83 -0.81
N ASN A 366 8.87 -4.05 -0.32
CA ASN A 366 8.96 -4.38 1.10
C ASN A 366 9.55 -5.79 1.16
N LEU A 367 10.45 -6.02 2.10
CA LEU A 367 11.02 -7.35 2.27
C LEU A 367 11.27 -7.56 3.75
N THR A 368 10.78 -8.65 4.29
CA THR A 368 11.06 -9.11 5.65
C THR A 368 11.89 -10.38 5.52
N VAL A 369 13.07 -10.38 6.11
CA VAL A 369 14.02 -11.49 5.99
C VAL A 369 14.34 -12.07 7.36
N GLY A 370 14.07 -13.35 7.52
CA GLY A 370 14.54 -14.15 8.64
C GLY A 370 15.98 -14.58 8.40
N LEU A 371 16.85 -14.33 9.39
CA LEU A 371 18.28 -14.64 9.38
C LEU A 371 18.68 -15.39 10.66
N GLY A 372 18.20 -16.62 10.80
CA GLY A 372 18.44 -17.42 12.00
C GLY A 372 17.56 -16.94 13.17
N GLY A 373 18.18 -16.37 14.20
CA GLY A 373 17.48 -15.82 15.37
C GLY A 373 17.09 -14.35 15.25
N PHE A 374 17.08 -13.82 14.02
CA PHE A 374 16.74 -12.41 13.76
C PHE A 374 15.75 -12.31 12.62
N GLU A 375 14.89 -11.30 12.67
CA GLU A 375 14.09 -10.84 11.53
C GLU A 375 14.46 -9.40 11.21
N VAL A 376 14.56 -9.06 9.92
CA VAL A 376 14.92 -7.72 9.46
C VAL A 376 13.89 -7.26 8.44
N ASP A 377 13.27 -6.12 8.72
CA ASP A 377 12.31 -5.47 7.84
C ASP A 377 12.99 -4.43 6.97
N PHE A 378 12.69 -4.48 5.67
CA PHE A 378 13.23 -3.59 4.66
C PHE A 378 12.10 -2.89 3.89
N SER A 379 12.38 -1.65 3.52
CA SER A 379 11.59 -0.87 2.57
C SER A 379 12.52 -0.18 1.57
N PRO A 380 12.03 0.31 0.43
CA PRO A 380 12.83 1.09 -0.48
C PRO A 380 13.46 2.29 0.20
N SER A 381 14.76 2.48 0.03
CA SER A 381 15.38 3.76 0.40
C SER A 381 15.00 4.81 -0.64
N ARG A 382 14.36 5.89 -0.20
CA ARG A 382 14.10 7.09 -1.02
C ARG A 382 15.25 8.10 -0.99
N TYR A 383 16.19 7.89 -0.07
CA TYR A 383 17.26 8.84 0.18
C TYR A 383 18.53 8.49 -0.58
N ASP A 384 19.20 9.51 -1.11
CA ASP A 384 20.54 9.39 -1.66
C ASP A 384 21.62 9.42 -0.55
N GLU A 385 22.89 9.47 -0.99
CA GLU A 385 24.03 9.48 -0.07
C GLU A 385 24.13 10.71 0.83
N ASN A 386 23.40 11.78 0.50
CA ASN A 386 23.34 13.03 1.24
C ASN A 386 22.06 13.15 2.06
N GLY A 387 21.24 12.09 2.17
CA GLY A 387 19.95 12.15 2.85
C GLY A 387 18.92 13.01 2.12
N GLN A 388 19.17 13.37 0.86
CA GLN A 388 18.16 14.05 0.06
C GLN A 388 17.13 13.01 -0.37
N ASP A 389 15.85 13.32 -0.17
CA ASP A 389 14.77 12.60 -0.84
C ASP A 389 14.98 12.78 -2.33
N ALA A 390 15.62 11.79 -2.91
CA ALA A 390 15.79 11.72 -4.33
C ALA A 390 14.43 11.21 -4.78
N ALA A 391 13.63 12.07 -5.41
CA ALA A 391 12.41 11.71 -6.13
C ALA A 391 12.75 10.74 -7.28
N GLN A 392 13.34 9.59 -6.93
CA GLN A 392 14.14 8.78 -7.81
C GLN A 392 13.30 7.62 -8.27
N GLU A 393 13.34 7.47 -9.58
CA GLU A 393 12.88 6.29 -10.28
C GLU A 393 13.32 5.02 -9.54
N PRO A 394 12.42 4.02 -9.44
CA PRO A 394 12.72 2.73 -8.84
C PRO A 394 14.10 2.17 -9.22
N ARG A 395 14.94 1.88 -8.22
CA ARG A 395 16.25 1.26 -8.43
C ARG A 395 16.09 -0.25 -8.54
N TYR A 396 15.90 -0.74 -9.77
CA TYR A 396 15.72 -2.17 -10.05
C TYR A 396 17.03 -2.98 -9.89
N LEU A 397 17.53 -3.14 -8.66
CA LEU A 397 18.84 -3.72 -8.36
C LEU A 397 18.84 -5.26 -8.28
N ILE A 398 17.67 -5.88 -8.11
CA ILE A 398 17.54 -7.35 -8.13
C ILE A 398 17.41 -7.81 -9.58
N LYS A 399 18.38 -8.58 -10.07
CA LYS A 399 18.48 -8.97 -11.49
C LYS A 399 18.23 -10.48 -11.63
N ILE A 400 16.98 -10.88 -11.85
CA ILE A 400 16.66 -12.29 -12.11
C ILE A 400 16.93 -12.60 -13.58
N ARG A 401 17.69 -13.66 -13.84
CA ARG A 401 18.11 -14.06 -15.19
C ARG A 401 17.81 -15.53 -15.41
N LYS A 402 17.60 -15.88 -16.68
CA LYS A 402 17.21 -17.24 -17.07
C LYS A 402 18.18 -18.26 -16.51
N ASP A 403 17.65 -19.24 -15.79
CA ASP A 403 18.40 -20.36 -15.22
C ASP A 403 19.60 -19.93 -14.35
N GLN A 404 19.56 -18.71 -13.79
CA GLN A 404 20.59 -18.17 -12.91
C GLN A 404 19.99 -17.86 -11.53
N SER A 405 20.80 -18.06 -10.50
CA SER A 405 20.50 -17.64 -9.13
C SER A 405 20.97 -16.21 -8.89
N PHE A 406 20.11 -15.38 -8.33
CA PHE A 406 20.44 -14.09 -7.74
C PHE A 406 20.34 -14.21 -6.22
N ALA A 407 21.45 -14.04 -5.52
CA ALA A 407 21.48 -14.11 -4.06
C ALA A 407 21.33 -12.71 -3.44
N ILE A 408 20.33 -12.53 -2.58
CA ILE A 408 20.30 -11.45 -1.60
C ILE A 408 21.15 -11.93 -0.43
N ASP A 409 22.34 -11.35 -0.28
CA ASP A 409 23.39 -11.86 0.61
C ASP A 409 23.70 -11.01 1.84
N PHE A 410 23.09 -9.81 1.92
CA PHE A 410 23.33 -8.78 2.95
C PHE A 410 24.82 -8.58 3.26
N SER A 411 25.66 -8.64 2.22
CA SER A 411 27.11 -8.70 2.39
C SER A 411 27.75 -7.35 2.74
N GLU A 412 27.02 -6.26 2.48
CA GLU A 412 27.49 -4.91 2.76
C GLU A 412 27.15 -4.51 4.19
N ARG A 413 27.99 -3.66 4.77
CA ARG A 413 27.71 -3.09 6.07
C ARG A 413 26.61 -2.03 5.91
N PRO A 414 25.52 -2.09 6.69
CA PRO A 414 24.53 -1.02 6.70
C PRO A 414 25.14 0.33 7.11
N GLU A 415 24.68 1.40 6.49
CA GLU A 415 25.16 2.76 6.72
C GLU A 415 24.07 3.63 7.34
N ILE A 416 24.46 4.53 8.23
CA ILE A 416 23.56 5.55 8.77
C ILE A 416 23.55 6.73 7.80
N THR A 417 22.36 7.14 7.36
CA THR A 417 22.13 8.34 6.56
C THR A 417 21.33 9.34 7.37
N VAL A 418 21.87 10.54 7.56
CA VAL A 418 21.15 11.66 8.21
C VAL A 418 20.29 12.34 7.15
N VAL A 419 18.98 12.31 7.35
CA VAL A 419 17.98 12.88 6.45
C VAL A 419 17.70 14.34 6.82
N ASN A 420 17.59 14.63 8.12
CA ASN A 420 17.36 15.96 8.66
C ASN A 420 18.23 16.18 9.91
N PRO A 421 18.86 17.35 10.10
CA PRO A 421 19.19 18.34 9.10
C PRO A 421 20.08 17.75 7.99
N ARG A 422 19.82 18.16 6.74
CA ARG A 422 20.65 17.77 5.60
C ARG A 422 22.10 18.20 5.81
N PRO A 423 23.10 17.47 5.28
CA PRO A 423 24.49 17.91 5.28
C PRO A 423 24.63 19.34 4.72
N GLY A 424 25.20 20.25 5.52
CA GLY A 424 25.37 21.65 5.16
C GLY A 424 24.17 22.56 5.44
N ALA A 425 23.08 22.05 6.01
CA ALA A 425 21.98 22.89 6.49
C ALA A 425 22.47 23.90 7.55
N THR A 426 21.96 25.12 7.48
CA THR A 426 22.23 26.17 8.46
C THR A 426 21.10 26.20 9.48
N VAL A 427 21.45 26.14 10.76
CA VAL A 427 20.51 26.27 11.89
C VAL A 427 20.76 27.59 12.61
N LYS A 428 19.71 28.26 13.05
CA LYS A 428 19.79 29.49 13.84
C LYS A 428 20.00 29.15 15.31
N ALA A 429 20.60 30.08 16.04
CA ALA A 429 20.68 29.95 17.49
C ALA A 429 19.27 29.89 18.12
N ASN A 430 19.06 28.94 19.04
CA ASN A 430 17.78 28.65 19.70
C ASN A 430 16.65 28.17 18.78
N GLU A 431 16.98 27.73 17.57
CA GLU A 431 16.02 27.03 16.71
C GLU A 431 15.83 25.59 17.21
N GLU A 432 14.58 25.16 17.34
CA GLU A 432 14.25 23.75 17.50
C GLU A 432 14.48 23.05 16.17
N ILE A 433 15.22 21.95 16.20
CA ILE A 433 15.57 21.19 15.01
C ILE A 433 14.99 19.79 15.11
N TYR A 434 14.40 19.34 14.01
CA TYR A 434 14.02 17.95 13.82
C TYR A 434 15.21 17.18 13.27
N VAL A 435 15.55 16.06 13.89
CA VAL A 435 16.69 15.24 13.48
C VAL A 435 16.21 13.86 13.07
N GLU A 436 16.37 13.55 11.78
CA GLU A 436 15.98 12.28 11.21
C GLU A 436 17.22 11.53 10.70
N ALA A 437 17.32 10.25 11.05
CA ALA A 437 18.37 9.36 10.59
C ALA A 437 17.79 7.96 10.28
N ILE A 438 18.32 7.36 9.22
CA ILE A 438 17.89 6.03 8.76
C ILE A 438 19.08 5.10 8.55
N LEU A 439 18.82 3.80 8.57
CA LEU A 439 19.81 2.75 8.31
C LEU A 439 19.56 2.18 6.92
N VAL A 440 20.59 2.13 6.06
CA VAL A 440 20.44 1.73 4.65
C VAL A 440 21.45 0.67 4.23
N ASP A 441 21.01 -0.30 3.42
CA ASP A 441 21.86 -1.15 2.58
C ASP A 441 21.93 -0.52 1.19
N ARG A 442 23.06 0.11 0.87
CA ARG A 442 23.24 0.83 -0.39
C ARG A 442 23.32 -0.08 -1.61
N LYS A 443 23.83 -1.31 -1.45
CA LYS A 443 23.97 -2.27 -2.57
C LYS A 443 22.60 -2.75 -3.03
N LEU A 444 21.67 -2.94 -2.09
CA LEU A 444 20.29 -3.35 -2.38
C LEU A 444 19.35 -2.15 -2.56
N GLY A 445 19.77 -0.95 -2.19
CA GLY A 445 18.93 0.26 -2.24
C GLY A 445 17.78 0.21 -1.23
N LEU A 446 18.01 -0.42 -0.08
CA LEU A 446 17.01 -0.71 0.94
C LEU A 446 17.26 0.10 2.20
N MET A 447 16.20 0.61 2.80
CA MET A 447 16.16 1.10 4.17
C MET A 447 15.78 -0.05 5.11
N ILE A 448 16.54 -0.23 6.19
CA ILE A 448 16.20 -1.11 7.30
C ILE A 448 15.22 -0.38 8.21
N ARG A 449 14.03 -0.95 8.38
CA ARG A 449 12.91 -0.42 9.16
C ARG A 449 12.89 -0.95 10.58
N ASP A 450 13.16 -2.24 10.74
CA ASP A 450 13.17 -2.90 12.03
C ASP A 450 14.15 -4.08 12.01
N ILE A 451 14.64 -4.43 13.18
CA ILE A 451 15.48 -5.59 13.45
C ILE A 451 14.95 -6.20 14.74
N GLU A 452 14.51 -7.45 14.69
CA GLU A 452 13.93 -8.13 15.84
C GLU A 452 14.74 -9.38 16.24
N ASP A 453 14.85 -9.66 17.53
CA ASP A 453 15.41 -10.90 18.08
C ASP A 453 14.34 -11.99 18.17
N THR A 454 14.32 -12.87 17.18
CA THR A 454 13.39 -14.00 17.10
C THR A 454 13.93 -15.27 17.76
N SER A 455 15.09 -15.21 18.43
CA SER A 455 15.68 -16.38 19.12
C SER A 455 14.94 -16.76 20.41
N GLY A 456 14.24 -15.79 21.03
CA GLY A 456 13.47 -15.96 22.26
C GLY A 456 11.96 -16.15 22.07
N PRO A 457 11.22 -16.46 23.13
CA PRO A 457 9.76 -16.39 23.10
C PRO A 457 9.37 -14.92 22.95
N GLY A 458 8.76 -14.57 21.81
CA GLY A 458 8.18 -13.24 21.64
C GLY A 458 6.99 -13.02 22.59
N GLN A 459 6.60 -11.77 22.74
CA GLN A 459 5.45 -11.37 23.53
C GLN A 459 4.18 -11.43 22.66
N GLU A 460 3.19 -12.22 23.07
CA GLU A 460 1.87 -12.14 22.44
C GLU A 460 1.21 -10.79 22.77
N VAL A 461 0.94 -10.01 21.74
CA VAL A 461 0.17 -8.77 21.83
C VAL A 461 -1.16 -9.01 21.15
N THR A 462 -2.24 -8.84 21.92
CA THR A 462 -3.60 -9.06 21.44
C THR A 462 -4.32 -7.74 21.32
N PHE A 463 -4.82 -7.46 20.12
CA PHE A 463 -5.63 -6.30 19.82
C PHE A 463 -7.08 -6.73 19.69
N GLN A 464 -7.97 -5.98 20.31
CA GLN A 464 -9.40 -6.11 20.06
C GLN A 464 -9.69 -5.37 18.76
N VAL A 465 -9.99 -6.10 17.68
CA VAL A 465 -10.62 -5.51 16.49
C VAL A 465 -12.14 -5.49 16.68
N GLU A 466 -12.80 -4.50 16.07
CA GLU A 466 -14.21 -4.17 16.34
C GLU A 466 -15.18 -5.33 16.06
N ASP A 467 -14.86 -6.24 15.14
CA ASP A 467 -15.56 -7.52 14.91
C ASP A 467 -15.57 -8.49 16.12
N GLY A 468 -14.97 -8.11 17.25
CA GLY A 468 -14.98 -8.84 18.53
C GLY A 468 -14.09 -10.07 18.56
N LYS A 469 -13.36 -10.35 17.47
CA LYS A 469 -12.34 -11.41 17.44
C LYS A 469 -10.98 -10.80 17.76
N PRO A 470 -10.31 -11.18 18.85
CA PRO A 470 -8.96 -10.71 19.09
C PRO A 470 -8.02 -11.11 17.96
N VAL A 471 -7.22 -10.16 17.48
CA VAL A 471 -6.06 -10.44 16.62
C VAL A 471 -4.84 -10.46 17.52
N THR A 472 -4.22 -11.63 17.65
CA THR A 472 -2.99 -11.81 18.41
C THR A 472 -1.82 -11.91 17.45
N PHE A 473 -0.77 -11.15 17.69
CA PHE A 473 0.51 -11.33 17.04
C PHE A 473 1.64 -11.41 18.06
N THR A 474 2.73 -12.05 17.66
CA THR A 474 3.94 -12.14 18.46
C THR A 474 4.82 -10.94 18.15
N ARG A 475 5.16 -10.16 19.18
CA ARG A 475 6.13 -9.07 19.10
C ARG A 475 7.45 -9.53 19.67
N TYR A 476 8.54 -9.35 18.94
CA TYR A 476 9.86 -9.74 19.41
C TYR A 476 10.62 -8.53 19.98
N PRO A 477 11.65 -8.74 20.82
CA PRO A 477 12.52 -7.65 21.26
C PRO A 477 13.19 -6.97 20.07
N SER A 478 13.07 -5.65 19.97
CA SER A 478 13.79 -4.89 18.94
C SER A 478 15.29 -4.83 19.25
N LEU A 479 16.09 -4.96 18.20
CA LEU A 479 17.53 -4.80 18.14
C LEU A 479 17.92 -3.56 17.34
N ASN A 480 16.96 -2.65 17.10
CA ASN A 480 17.24 -1.42 16.38
C ASN A 480 18.35 -0.63 17.07
N PRO A 481 19.37 -0.19 16.32
CA PRO A 481 20.46 0.56 16.91
C PRO A 481 19.93 1.87 17.49
N THR A 482 20.50 2.26 18.63
CA THR A 482 20.21 3.56 19.24
C THR A 482 21.10 4.64 18.63
N VAL A 483 20.50 5.74 18.18
CA VAL A 483 21.21 6.97 17.83
C VAL A 483 21.28 7.86 19.05
N THR A 484 22.42 8.53 19.21
CA THR A 484 22.67 9.48 20.28
C THR A 484 23.20 10.77 19.67
N ILE A 485 22.54 11.87 19.99
CA ILE A 485 22.97 13.21 19.59
C ILE A 485 23.69 13.83 20.77
N THR A 486 24.90 14.33 20.54
CA THR A 486 25.71 15.00 21.56
C THR A 486 25.98 16.44 21.17
N ASP A 487 26.05 17.33 22.17
CA ASP A 487 26.59 18.67 21.97
C ASP A 487 28.11 18.64 21.75
N ALA A 488 28.70 19.82 21.51
CA ALA A 488 30.15 19.96 21.30
C ALA A 488 31.00 19.60 22.54
N ALA A 489 30.40 19.56 23.73
CA ALA A 489 31.05 19.11 24.96
C ALA A 489 30.91 17.60 25.18
N GLY A 490 30.19 16.89 24.30
CA GLY A 490 29.92 15.46 24.39
C GLY A 490 28.74 15.10 25.29
N ALA A 491 27.96 16.08 25.77
CA ALA A 491 26.76 15.80 26.55
C ALA A 491 25.64 15.32 25.63
N VAL A 492 24.95 14.24 26.03
CA VAL A 492 23.81 13.71 25.28
C VAL A 492 22.63 14.68 25.37
N VAL A 493 22.15 15.15 24.22
CA VAL A 493 21.01 16.07 24.13
C VAL A 493 19.75 15.38 23.61
N ALA A 494 19.90 14.26 22.90
CA ALA A 494 18.80 13.40 22.48
C ALA A 494 19.28 11.96 22.21
N SER A 495 18.37 10.99 22.32
CA SER A 495 18.66 9.59 21.98
C SER A 495 17.37 8.82 21.67
N GLY A 496 17.42 7.86 20.76
CA GLY A 496 16.28 7.04 20.36
C GLY A 496 16.68 5.88 19.45
N ALA A 497 15.76 4.94 19.22
CA ALA A 497 15.98 3.82 18.32
C ALA A 497 15.86 4.25 16.85
N MET A 498 16.50 3.49 15.94
CA MET A 498 16.39 3.67 14.49
C MET A 498 15.17 2.94 13.90
N PRO A 499 14.60 3.42 12.78
CA PRO A 499 14.81 4.76 12.22
C PRO A 499 14.43 5.83 13.24
N PHE A 500 15.25 6.88 13.31
CA PHE A 500 15.20 7.92 14.33
C PHE A 500 14.64 9.19 13.68
N GLY A 501 13.70 9.87 14.33
CA GLY A 501 13.03 11.06 13.81
C GLY A 501 12.24 11.76 14.90
#